data_AF-A0A183U0B2-F1
#
_entry.id   AF-A0A183U0B2-F1
#
_cell.length_a   1.000
_cell.length_b   1.000
_cell.length_c   1.000
_cell.angle_alpha   90.00
_cell.angle_beta   90.00
_cell.angle_gamma   90.00
#
_symmetry.space_group_name_H-M   'P 1'
#
loop_
_entity.id
_entity.type
_entity.pdbx_description
1 polymer ?
#
loop_
_entity_poly.entity_id
_entity_poly.type
_entity_poly.pdbx_seq_one_letter_code
_entity_poly.pdbx_strand_id
1 'polypeptide(L)'
;MEAAGNSAAPIQPSAFFSSRGYVEGGANLAIGIDRSATHHNEVVCTSKECVLIAGFLAGNLNDKVDPCDDFYEFACGNYGLNRHLPASKPLRHTLSDMQSRLNKQVKKLLESPITEKDRKWDRLAKGYYQKCLQEGWWFIRLLRIA
;
A
#
# COMPACT_ATOMS: atom_id res chain seq x y z
N MET A 1 53.56 -10.60 21.57
CA MET A 1 52.76 -11.46 22.45
C MET A 1 51.90 -10.52 23.29
N GLU A 2 50.87 -9.92 22.70
CA GLU A 2 49.48 -10.45 22.69
C GLU A 2 48.95 -10.66 24.12
N ALA A 3 47.79 -10.15 24.53
CA ALA A 3 46.61 -9.77 23.77
C ALA A 3 45.82 -8.63 24.45
N ALA A 4 45.13 -7.85 23.63
CA ALA A 4 44.08 -6.93 24.04
C ALA A 4 42.84 -7.71 24.48
N GLY A 5 42.41 -7.52 25.73
CA GLY A 5 41.13 -7.99 26.24
C GLY A 5 40.09 -6.88 26.16
N ASN A 6 39.26 -6.88 25.12
CA ASN A 6 38.10 -6.01 24.99
C ASN A 6 36.98 -6.48 25.94
N SER A 7 36.70 -5.70 26.97
CA SER A 7 35.46 -5.82 27.75
C SER A 7 34.33 -5.15 26.96
N ALA A 8 33.59 -5.95 26.18
CA ALA A 8 32.34 -5.52 25.59
C ALA A 8 31.31 -5.30 26.72
N ALA A 9 30.97 -4.03 26.96
CA ALA A 9 29.84 -3.68 27.81
C ALA A 9 28.54 -4.22 27.19
N PRO A 10 27.57 -4.69 28.00
CA PRO A 10 26.31 -5.18 27.47
C PRO A 10 25.57 -4.04 26.79
N ILE A 11 25.26 -4.25 25.52
CA ILE A 11 24.42 -3.38 24.69
C ILE A 11 23.02 -3.41 25.32
N GLN A 12 22.68 -2.39 26.10
CA GLN A 12 21.30 -2.22 26.54
C GLN A 12 20.45 -1.90 25.31
N PRO A 13 19.34 -2.63 25.04
CA PRO A 13 18.41 -2.23 24.01
C PRO A 13 17.88 -0.85 24.37
N SER A 14 18.18 0.12 23.53
CA SER A 14 17.60 1.46 23.56
C SER A 14 16.12 1.36 23.89
N ALA A 15 15.72 2.05 24.96
CA ALA A 15 14.38 2.07 25.53
C ALA A 15 13.31 2.52 24.51
N PHE A 16 12.83 1.61 23.65
CA PHE A 16 11.78 1.88 22.66
C PHE A 16 10.51 1.03 22.84
N PHE A 17 10.44 0.20 23.89
CA PHE A 17 9.22 -0.53 24.26
C PHE A 17 8.90 -0.29 25.74
N SER A 18 8.23 0.82 26.02
CA SER A 18 7.45 0.97 27.25
C SER A 18 6.06 1.43 26.88
N SER A 19 5.17 0.48 26.65
CA SER A 19 3.73 0.72 26.41
C SER A 19 3.03 1.00 27.74
N ARG A 20 3.46 2.05 28.43
CA ARG A 20 2.72 2.64 29.56
C ARG A 20 2.47 4.10 29.21
N GLY A 21 1.54 4.31 28.29
CA GLY A 21 1.08 5.64 27.90
C GLY A 21 0.30 6.28 29.04
N TYR A 22 0.96 7.14 29.80
CA TYR A 22 0.30 8.17 30.60
C TYR A 22 -0.29 9.18 29.62
N VAL A 23 -1.60 9.40 29.66
CA VAL A 23 -2.26 10.49 28.94
C VAL A 23 -1.93 11.77 29.70
N GLU A 24 -0.83 12.42 29.34
CA GLU A 24 -0.61 13.82 29.70
C GLU A 24 -1.37 14.69 28.68
N GLY A 25 -2.34 15.44 29.19
CA GLY A 25 -3.16 16.35 28.41
C GLY A 25 -2.31 17.41 27.72
N GLY A 26 -2.49 17.55 26.41
CA GLY A 26 -1.90 18.64 25.63
C GLY A 26 -1.35 18.25 24.26
N ALA A 27 -2.18 17.71 23.35
CA ALA A 27 -1.94 17.79 21.91
C ALA A 27 -3.23 17.46 21.15
N ASN A 28 -3.43 18.07 19.98
CA ASN A 28 -4.52 17.80 19.04
C ASN A 28 -4.47 16.35 18.52
N LEU A 29 -4.82 15.38 19.36
CA LEU A 29 -4.69 13.96 19.05
C LEU A 29 -5.99 13.50 18.40
N ALA A 30 -5.88 12.99 17.17
CA ALA A 30 -7.00 12.45 16.41
C ALA A 30 -7.47 11.13 17.05
N ILE A 31 -8.23 11.26 18.13
CA ILE A 31 -8.80 10.19 18.94
C ILE A 31 -10.31 10.39 19.03
N GLY A 32 -11.04 9.28 18.98
CA GLY A 32 -12.46 9.18 19.31
C GLY A 32 -12.66 8.27 20.51
N ILE A 33 -13.83 8.35 21.13
CA ILE A 33 -14.24 7.46 22.21
C ILE A 33 -15.32 6.51 21.69
N ASP A 34 -15.08 5.21 21.79
CA ASP A 34 -16.01 4.14 21.43
C ASP A 34 -16.07 3.11 22.56
N ARG A 35 -17.24 2.97 23.20
CA ARG A 35 -17.47 2.04 24.31
C ARG A 35 -17.31 0.57 23.91
N SER A 36 -17.38 0.27 22.63
CA SER A 36 -17.16 -1.08 22.09
C SER A 36 -15.69 -1.48 22.13
N ALA A 37 -14.76 -0.51 22.19
CA ALA A 37 -13.32 -0.73 22.24
C ALA A 37 -12.83 -1.04 23.67
N THR A 38 -13.43 -2.03 24.32
CA THR A 38 -13.17 -2.40 25.72
C THR A 38 -11.71 -2.82 25.97
N HIS A 39 -11.05 -3.41 24.96
CA HIS A 39 -9.63 -3.79 25.01
C HIS A 39 -8.66 -2.63 24.78
N HIS A 40 -9.17 -1.43 24.48
CA HIS A 40 -8.39 -0.21 24.22
C HIS A 40 -8.83 0.96 25.11
N ASN A 41 -9.38 0.70 26.30
CA ASN A 41 -9.88 1.73 27.23
C ASN A 41 -10.88 2.71 26.57
N GLU A 42 -11.73 2.21 25.67
CA GLU A 42 -12.68 3.01 24.89
C GLU A 42 -12.04 4.03 23.93
N VAL A 43 -10.72 4.00 23.75
CA VAL A 43 -9.97 4.95 22.91
C VAL A 43 -9.76 4.36 21.52
N VAL A 44 -10.19 5.08 20.49
CA VAL A 44 -10.01 4.71 19.08
C VAL A 44 -9.28 5.79 18.30
N CYS A 45 -8.44 5.40 17.34
CA CYS A 45 -7.77 6.34 16.44
C CYS A 45 -8.77 6.89 15.40
N THR A 46 -8.84 8.21 15.27
CA THR A 46 -9.70 8.90 14.29
C THR A 46 -8.89 9.74 13.29
N SER A 47 -7.57 9.51 13.20
CA SER A 47 -6.77 10.12 12.14
C SER A 47 -7.29 9.69 10.77
N LYS A 48 -7.02 10.52 9.75
CA LYS A 48 -7.41 10.24 8.37
C LYS A 48 -6.90 8.87 7.92
N GLU A 49 -5.68 8.53 8.27
CA GLU A 49 -5.03 7.26 7.93
C GLU A 49 -5.75 6.09 8.59
N CYS A 50 -6.07 6.20 9.89
CA CYS A 50 -6.80 5.17 10.63
C CYS A 50 -8.18 4.91 10.02
N VAL A 51 -8.95 5.97 9.73
CA VAL A 51 -10.29 5.84 9.14
C VAL A 51 -10.23 5.19 7.75
N LEU A 52 -9.24 5.56 6.92
CA LEU A 52 -9.06 4.97 5.59
C LEU A 52 -8.70 3.49 5.66
N ILE A 53 -7.82 3.09 6.59
CA ILE A 53 -7.42 1.69 6.77
C ILE A 53 -8.58 0.88 7.35
N ALA A 54 -9.27 1.40 8.35
CA ALA A 54 -10.44 0.75 8.95
C ALA A 54 -11.54 0.52 7.92
N GLY A 55 -11.86 1.54 7.11
CA GLY A 55 -12.83 1.41 6.02
C GLY A 55 -12.40 0.41 4.95
N PHE A 56 -11.11 0.35 4.62
CA PHE A 56 -10.58 -0.68 3.73
C PHE A 56 -10.75 -2.09 4.33
N LEU A 57 -10.36 -2.31 5.59
CA LEU A 57 -10.49 -3.62 6.24
C LEU A 57 -11.96 -4.05 6.33
N ALA A 58 -12.81 -3.20 6.90
CA ALA A 58 -14.24 -3.48 7.06
C ALA A 58 -14.95 -3.77 5.73
N GLY A 59 -14.55 -3.11 4.64
CA GLY A 59 -15.10 -3.37 3.31
C GLY A 59 -14.71 -4.73 2.70
N ASN A 60 -13.68 -5.40 3.23
CA ASN A 60 -13.21 -6.70 2.75
C ASN A 60 -13.63 -7.88 3.64
N LEU A 61 -14.06 -7.60 4.89
CA LEU A 61 -14.55 -8.62 5.82
C LEU A 61 -15.89 -9.21 5.35
N ASN A 62 -16.05 -10.52 5.50
CA ASN A 62 -17.31 -11.24 5.32
C ASN A 62 -17.82 -11.74 6.67
N ASP A 63 -18.64 -10.91 7.34
CA ASP A 63 -19.19 -11.18 8.69
C ASP A 63 -20.19 -12.35 8.74
N LYS A 64 -20.44 -13.04 7.61
CA LYS A 64 -21.31 -14.22 7.54
C LYS A 64 -20.56 -15.52 7.83
N VAL A 65 -19.23 -15.48 7.89
CA VAL A 65 -18.37 -16.64 8.13
C VAL A 65 -17.71 -16.50 9.49
N ASP A 66 -17.72 -17.57 10.29
CA ASP A 66 -17.01 -17.58 11.57
C ASP A 66 -15.49 -17.58 11.30
N PRO A 67 -14.72 -16.63 11.85
CA PRO A 67 -13.26 -16.64 11.72
C PRO A 67 -12.59 -17.91 12.28
N CYS A 68 -13.25 -18.66 13.17
CA CYS A 68 -12.76 -19.92 13.70
C CYS A 68 -12.91 -21.08 12.72
N ASP A 69 -13.85 -20.98 11.78
CA ASP A 69 -14.12 -22.01 10.76
C ASP A 69 -13.29 -21.76 9.49
N ASP A 70 -13.34 -20.55 8.95
CA ASP A 70 -12.56 -20.14 7.78
C ASP A 70 -12.14 -18.66 7.89
N PHE A 71 -10.96 -18.45 8.47
CA PHE A 71 -10.39 -17.12 8.61
C PHE A 71 -10.12 -16.43 7.27
N TYR A 72 -9.82 -17.19 6.20
CA TYR A 72 -9.54 -16.58 4.89
C TYR A 72 -10.80 -15.98 4.30
N GLU A 73 -11.90 -16.72 4.31
CA GLU A 73 -13.19 -16.24 3.81
C GLU A 73 -13.73 -15.12 4.69
N PHE A 74 -13.62 -15.22 6.01
CA PHE A 74 -13.96 -14.12 6.92
C PHE A 74 -13.17 -12.84 6.60
N ALA A 75 -11.85 -12.94 6.42
CA ALA A 75 -11.00 -11.77 6.24
C ALA A 75 -11.01 -11.19 4.81
N CYS A 76 -11.17 -12.04 3.79
CA CYS A 76 -10.96 -11.68 2.38
C CYS A 76 -12.17 -11.95 1.48
N GLY A 77 -13.24 -12.57 1.98
CA GLY A 77 -14.38 -13.01 1.16
C GLY A 77 -15.01 -11.89 0.32
N ASN A 78 -14.93 -10.64 0.80
CA ASN A 78 -15.45 -9.49 0.07
C ASN A 78 -14.39 -8.72 -0.76
N TYR A 79 -13.11 -9.09 -0.69
CA TYR A 79 -11.99 -8.37 -1.34
C TYR A 79 -12.14 -8.19 -2.86
N GLY A 80 -12.80 -9.14 -3.52
CA GLY A 80 -12.99 -9.17 -4.98
C GLY A 80 -14.38 -8.72 -5.48
N LEU A 81 -15.39 -8.62 -4.62
CA LEU A 81 -16.80 -8.52 -5.05
C LEU A 81 -17.17 -7.19 -5.72
N ASN A 82 -16.52 -6.09 -5.34
CA ASN A 82 -16.86 -4.75 -5.81
C ASN A 82 -16.03 -4.24 -7.00
N ARG A 83 -15.23 -5.10 -7.64
CA ARG A 83 -14.32 -4.65 -8.71
C ARG A 83 -14.25 -5.65 -9.85
N HIS A 84 -14.92 -5.32 -10.97
CA HIS A 84 -14.84 -6.06 -12.24
C HIS A 84 -13.42 -6.59 -12.52
N LEU A 85 -13.27 -7.91 -12.59
CA LEU A 85 -12.03 -8.55 -13.04
C LEU A 85 -11.99 -8.51 -14.58
N PRO A 86 -10.93 -7.98 -15.20
CA PRO A 86 -10.77 -8.11 -16.64
C PRO A 86 -10.52 -9.58 -17.00
N ALA A 87 -11.05 -10.04 -18.13
CA ALA A 87 -10.95 -11.43 -18.58
C ALA A 87 -9.50 -11.98 -18.66
N SER A 88 -8.50 -11.10 -18.78
CA SER A 88 -7.08 -11.46 -18.83
C SER A 88 -6.44 -11.73 -17.46
N LYS A 89 -7.14 -11.49 -16.35
CA LYS A 89 -6.61 -11.69 -14.99
C LYS A 89 -7.65 -12.37 -14.09
N PRO A 90 -7.69 -13.72 -14.08
CA PRO A 90 -8.67 -14.47 -13.32
C PRO A 90 -8.43 -14.42 -11.80
N LEU A 91 -7.20 -14.12 -11.36
CA LEU A 91 -6.85 -14.02 -9.94
C LEU A 91 -6.47 -12.58 -9.58
N ARG A 92 -7.11 -12.07 -8.53
CA ARG A 92 -6.85 -10.73 -7.99
C ARG A 92 -6.58 -10.83 -6.49
N HIS A 93 -5.43 -10.32 -6.08
CA HIS A 93 -5.01 -10.22 -4.68
C HIS A 93 -4.34 -8.87 -4.43
N THR A 94 -4.10 -8.52 -3.17
CA THR A 94 -3.57 -7.22 -2.76
C THR A 94 -2.31 -6.78 -3.51
N LEU A 95 -1.34 -7.67 -3.68
CA LEU A 95 -0.11 -7.38 -4.42
C LEU A 95 -0.39 -7.06 -5.89
N SER A 96 -1.28 -7.78 -6.55
CA SER A 96 -1.66 -7.52 -7.95
C SER A 96 -2.30 -6.14 -8.12
N ASP A 97 -3.09 -5.71 -7.13
CA ASP A 97 -3.72 -4.39 -7.11
C ASP A 97 -2.70 -3.28 -6.88
N MET A 98 -1.76 -3.49 -5.95
CA MET A 98 -0.66 -2.57 -5.73
C MET A 98 0.20 -2.43 -6.98
N GLN A 99 0.58 -3.54 -7.62
CA GLN A 99 1.36 -3.53 -8.86
C GLN A 99 0.60 -2.81 -9.97
N SER A 100 -0.72 -3.01 -10.08
CA SER A 100 -1.53 -2.31 -11.08
C SER A 100 -1.53 -0.80 -10.85
N ARG A 101 -1.67 -0.34 -9.60
CA ARG A 101 -1.62 1.09 -9.25
C ARG A 101 -0.23 1.68 -9.54
N LEU A 102 0.82 0.97 -9.15
CA LEU A 102 2.20 1.37 -9.43
C LEU A 102 2.44 1.49 -10.94
N ASN A 103 2.09 0.46 -11.71
CA ASN A 103 2.27 0.45 -13.16
C ASN A 103 1.49 1.59 -13.83
N LYS A 104 0.29 1.95 -13.33
CA LYS A 104 -0.46 3.11 -13.82
C LYS A 104 0.27 4.43 -13.56
N GLN A 105 0.87 4.60 -12.38
CA GLN A 105 1.65 5.78 -12.05
C GLN A 105 2.92 5.87 -12.90
N VAL A 106 3.67 4.77 -13.01
CA VAL A 106 4.87 4.67 -13.85
C VAL A 106 4.52 4.97 -15.31
N LYS A 107 3.44 4.37 -15.83
CA LYS A 107 2.93 4.65 -17.18
C LYS A 107 2.67 6.15 -17.38
N LYS A 108 1.96 6.80 -16.45
CA LYS A 108 1.69 8.24 -16.53
C LYS A 108 2.97 9.08 -16.58
N LEU A 109 4.01 8.68 -15.84
CA LEU A 109 5.31 9.35 -15.87
C LEU A 109 6.02 9.15 -17.22
N LEU A 110 5.99 7.94 -17.77
CA LEU A 110 6.63 7.60 -19.04
C LEU A 110 5.92 8.19 -20.26
N GLU A 111 4.60 8.39 -20.18
CA GLU A 111 3.79 9.04 -21.24
C GLU A 111 3.86 10.57 -21.21
N SER A 112 4.39 11.16 -20.13
CA SER A 112 4.55 12.61 -20.06
C SER A 112 5.54 13.12 -21.12
N PRO A 113 5.34 14.34 -21.66
CA PRO A 113 6.23 14.88 -22.67
C PRO A 113 7.65 15.00 -22.12
N ILE A 114 8.63 14.76 -22.99
CA ILE A 114 10.05 14.93 -22.67
C ILE A 114 10.34 16.43 -22.70
N THR A 115 10.81 16.97 -21.57
CA THR A 115 11.15 18.39 -21.42
C THR A 115 12.64 18.56 -21.17
N GLU A 116 13.18 19.76 -21.42
CA GLU A 116 14.60 20.05 -21.15
C GLU A 116 14.94 20.02 -19.66
N LYS A 117 13.94 20.14 -18.78
CA LYS A 117 14.07 20.05 -17.33
C LYS A 117 14.21 18.60 -16.83
N ASP A 118 13.92 17.61 -17.68
CA ASP A 118 14.04 16.20 -17.31
C ASP A 118 15.51 15.78 -17.18
N ARG A 119 15.80 14.89 -16.23
CA ARG A 119 17.14 14.30 -16.10
C ARG A 119 17.45 13.44 -17.31
N LYS A 120 18.75 13.24 -17.61
CA LYS A 120 19.20 12.40 -18.74
C LYS A 120 18.55 11.01 -18.74
N TRP A 121 18.42 10.40 -17.56
CA TRP A 121 17.80 9.08 -17.38
C TRP A 121 16.30 9.08 -17.65
N ASP A 122 15.59 10.12 -17.24
CA ASP A 122 14.15 10.25 -17.48
C ASP A 122 13.86 10.43 -18.97
N ARG A 123 14.67 11.25 -19.66
CA ARG A 123 14.58 11.43 -21.13
C ARG A 123 14.79 10.11 -21.86
N LEU A 124 15.78 9.32 -21.42
CA LEU A 124 16.07 8.01 -22.00
C LEU A 124 14.93 7.02 -21.77
N ALA A 125 14.43 6.91 -20.54
CA ALA A 125 13.35 6.00 -20.18
C ALA A 125 12.04 6.33 -20.93
N LYS A 126 11.65 7.62 -20.95
CA LYS A 126 10.49 8.10 -21.73
C LYS A 126 10.68 7.82 -23.22
N GLY A 127 11.86 8.11 -23.78
CA GLY A 127 12.15 7.86 -25.19
C GLY A 127 12.10 6.38 -25.57
N TYR A 128 12.60 5.50 -24.72
CA TYR A 128 12.50 4.05 -24.91
C TYR A 128 11.05 3.56 -24.87
N TYR A 129 10.28 4.05 -23.89
CA TYR A 129 8.85 3.73 -23.77
C TYR A 129 8.04 4.16 -25.00
N GLN A 130 8.28 5.37 -25.52
CA GLN A 130 7.62 5.87 -26.74
C GLN A 130 7.91 5.00 -27.96
N LYS A 131 9.13 4.48 -28.13
CA LYS A 131 9.47 3.57 -29.22
C LYS A 131 8.70 2.25 -29.14
N CYS A 132 8.60 1.67 -27.93
CA CYS A 132 7.82 0.45 -27.69
C CYS A 132 6.33 0.63 -28.05
N LEU A 133 5.75 1.81 -27.79
CA LEU A 133 4.37 2.12 -28.19
C LEU A 133 4.21 2.32 -29.70
N GLN A 134 5.23 2.86 -30.38
CA GLN A 134 5.20 3.09 -31.83
C GLN A 134 5.19 1.79 -32.65
N GLU A 135 5.80 0.72 -32.16
CA GLU A 135 5.71 -0.61 -32.79
C GLU A 135 4.25 -1.11 -32.87
N GLY A 136 3.42 -0.80 -31.87
CA GLY A 136 1.97 -1.08 -31.88
C GLY A 136 1.12 -0.05 -32.65
N TRP A 137 1.61 1.18 -32.86
CA TRP A 137 0.89 2.23 -33.57
C TRP A 137 0.73 1.97 -35.07
N TRP A 138 1.60 1.17 -35.69
CA TRP A 138 1.41 0.74 -37.09
C TRP A 138 0.07 0.00 -37.27
N PHE A 139 -0.30 -0.86 -36.32
CA PHE A 139 -1.58 -1.58 -36.32
C PHE A 139 -2.79 -0.66 -36.09
N ILE A 140 -2.68 0.32 -35.19
CA ILE A 140 -3.78 1.26 -34.88
C ILE A 140 -3.99 2.29 -35.99
N ARG A 141 -2.92 2.74 -36.68
CA ARG A 141 -3.05 3.64 -37.84
C ARG A 141 -3.66 2.94 -39.04
N LEU A 142 -3.37 1.65 -39.26
CA LEU A 142 -3.99 0.86 -40.33
C LEU A 142 -5.51 0.67 -40.12
N LEU A 143 -5.95 0.46 -38.87
CA LEU A 143 -7.38 0.36 -38.51
C LEU A 143 -8.17 1.68 -38.61
N ARG A 144 -7.50 2.82 -38.80
CA ARG A 144 -8.15 4.12 -39.05
C ARG A 144 -8.14 4.52 -40.53
N ILE A 145 -7.48 3.74 -41.39
CA ILE A 145 -7.37 3.97 -42.85
C ILE A 145 -8.18 2.93 -43.64
N ALA A 146 -8.58 1.83 -43.01
CA ALA A 146 -9.63 0.91 -43.49
C ALA A 146 -10.99 1.31 -42.91
#